data_AF-A0AAD5LNT0-F1
#
_entry.id   AF-A0AAD5LNT0-F1
#
_cell.length_a   1.000
_cell.length_b   1.000
_cell.length_c   1.000
_cell.angle_alpha   90.00
_cell.angle_beta   90.00
_cell.angle_gamma   90.00
#
_symmetry.space_group_name_H-M   'P 1'
#
loop_
_entity.id
_entity.type
_entity.pdbx_description
1 polymer ?
#
loop_
_entity_poly.entity_id
_entity_poly.type
_entity_poly.pdbx_seq_one_letter_code
_entity_poly.pdbx_strand_id
1 'polypeptide(L)'
;MMNEMMETALLHNLVLTCAVQADQSRQCPELALRVDNRSQISLSDVALSVILESESAGERVVDQTLLADVGALSSQELLIPLDAAAIGLKGRVELAFASPGTKQSKQYRSRRQQTL
;
A
#
# COMPACT_ATOMS: atom_id res chain seq x y z
N MET A 1 20.43 12.92 -8.51
CA MET A 1 21.39 11.83 -8.26
C MET A 1 21.24 11.16 -6.88
N MET A 2 21.55 11.81 -5.74
CA MET A 2 21.50 11.11 -4.43
C MET A 2 20.07 10.70 -4.00
N ASN A 3 19.05 11.55 -4.25
CA ASN A 3 17.65 11.21 -3.96
C ASN A 3 17.11 10.09 -4.86
N GLU A 4 17.50 10.04 -6.14
CA GLU A 4 17.04 9.02 -7.09
C GLU A 4 17.59 7.62 -6.75
N MET A 5 18.84 7.53 -6.28
CA MET A 5 19.41 6.27 -5.80
C MET A 5 18.73 5.77 -4.53
N MET A 6 18.42 6.67 -3.58
CA MET A 6 17.67 6.30 -2.37
C MET A 6 16.24 5.84 -2.69
N GLU A 7 15.54 6.50 -3.62
CA GLU A 7 14.18 6.10 -4.02
C GLU A 7 14.18 4.77 -4.79
N THR A 8 15.17 4.54 -5.64
CA THR A 8 15.33 3.27 -6.36
C THR A 8 15.63 2.12 -5.39
N ALA A 9 16.50 2.35 -4.40
CA ALA A 9 16.80 1.37 -3.36
C ALA A 9 15.58 1.06 -2.49
N LEU A 10 14.70 2.03 -2.25
CA LEU A 10 13.47 1.85 -1.49
C LEU A 10 12.45 1.00 -2.27
N LEU A 11 12.23 1.30 -3.55
CA LEU A 11 11.29 0.56 -4.40
C LEU A 11 11.72 -0.89 -4.66
N HIS A 12 13.02 -1.16 -4.83
CA HIS A 12 13.53 -2.52 -5.01
C HIS A 12 13.40 -3.41 -3.77
N ASN A 13 13.27 -2.80 -2.58
CA ASN A 13 13.22 -3.51 -1.31
C ASN A 13 11.81 -3.56 -0.72
N LEU A 14 10.80 -3.05 -1.44
CA LEU A 14 9.41 -3.17 -1.04
C LEU A 14 8.78 -4.35 -1.76
N VAL A 15 8.28 -5.32 -1.00
CA VAL A 15 7.60 -6.49 -1.55
C VAL A 15 6.16 -6.48 -1.07
N LEU A 16 5.23 -6.40 -2.03
CA LEU A 16 3.81 -6.62 -1.79
C LEU A 16 3.47 -8.04 -2.20
N THR A 17 3.03 -8.85 -1.24
CA THR A 17 2.54 -10.20 -1.48
C THR A 17 1.03 -10.22 -1.34
N CYS A 18 0.35 -10.82 -2.32
CA CYS A 18 -1.10 -11.00 -2.30
C CYS A 18 -1.40 -12.50 -2.39
N ALA A 19 -2.17 -13.03 -1.44
CA ALA A 19 -2.59 -14.42 -1.42
C ALA A 19 -4.09 -14.51 -1.12
N VAL A 20 -4.80 -15.35 -1.86
CA VAL A 20 -6.22 -15.66 -1.57
C VAL A 20 -6.26 -16.89 -0.68
N GLN A 21 -6.87 -16.76 0.48
CA GLN A 21 -7.13 -17.85 1.40
C GLN A 21 -8.62 -18.22 1.29
N ALA A 22 -8.88 -19.41 0.77
CA ALA A 22 -10.20 -20.00 0.75
C ALA A 22 -10.13 -21.32 1.53
N ASP A 23 -10.49 -21.29 2.81
CA ASP A 23 -10.64 -22.51 3.61
C ASP A 23 -12.04 -23.09 3.38
N GLN A 24 -12.14 -24.41 3.28
CA GLN A 24 -13.42 -25.13 3.13
C GLN A 24 -14.38 -24.87 4.31
N SER A 25 -13.85 -24.41 5.44
CA SER A 25 -14.62 -24.04 6.64
C SER A 25 -15.13 -22.58 6.65
N ARG A 26 -14.52 -21.68 5.86
CA ARG A 26 -14.87 -20.25 5.83
C ARG A 26 -15.84 -19.97 4.68
N GLN A 27 -17.01 -19.42 5.00
CA GLN A 27 -18.06 -19.09 4.02
C GLN A 27 -17.66 -17.98 3.03
N CYS A 28 -16.60 -17.23 3.31
CA CYS A 28 -16.11 -16.13 2.48
C CYS A 28 -14.59 -16.22 2.33
N PRO A 29 -14.03 -16.09 1.10
CA PRO A 29 -12.59 -16.05 0.90
C PRO A 29 -12.00 -14.78 1.52
N GLU A 30 -10.75 -14.87 1.96
CA GLU A 30 -10.00 -13.73 2.48
C GLU A 30 -8.82 -13.43 1.55
N LEU A 31 -8.56 -12.15 1.35
CA LEU A 31 -7.35 -11.67 0.71
C LEU A 31 -6.33 -11.32 1.78
N ALA A 32 -5.29 -12.14 1.88
CA ALA A 32 -4.14 -11.88 2.72
C ALA A 32 -3.13 -11.02 1.95
N LEU A 33 -2.87 -9.83 2.47
CA LEU A 33 -1.93 -8.86 1.92
C LEU A 33 -0.79 -8.67 2.90
N ARG A 34 0.43 -8.74 2.38
CA ARG A 34 1.63 -8.54 3.17
C ARG A 34 2.55 -7.55 2.51
N VAL A 35 2.92 -6.52 3.26
CA VAL A 35 3.89 -5.50 2.85
C VAL A 35 5.18 -5.75 3.62
N ASP A 36 6.21 -6.21 2.93
CA ASP A 36 7.56 -6.36 3.47
C ASP A 36 8.42 -5.15 3.06
N ASN A 37 8.82 -4.34 4.04
CA ASN A 37 9.83 -3.33 3.83
C ASN A 37 11.20 -3.91 4.17
N ARG A 38 11.94 -4.35 3.14
CA ARG A 38 13.30 -4.90 3.27
C ARG A 38 14.38 -3.82 3.22
N SER A 39 13.99 -2.54 3.15
CA SER A 39 14.93 -1.43 3.14
C SER A 39 15.33 -1.04 4.56
N GLN A 40 16.43 -0.30 4.69
CA GLN A 40 16.85 0.32 5.95
C GLN A 40 16.11 1.64 6.24
N ILE A 41 15.09 1.97 5.46
CA ILE A 41 14.35 3.23 5.52
C ILE A 41 12.91 2.93 5.91
N SER A 42 12.42 3.57 6.96
CA SER A 42 10.99 3.48 7.32
C SER A 42 10.13 4.19 6.28
N LEU A 43 9.01 3.56 5.92
CA LEU A 43 7.97 4.15 5.08
C LEU A 43 6.94 4.82 5.97
N SER A 44 6.37 5.91 5.48
CA SER A 44 5.35 6.67 6.20
C SER A 44 4.20 7.05 5.28
N ASP A 45 3.05 7.31 5.87
CA ASP A 45 1.78 7.55 5.18
C ASP A 45 1.45 6.40 4.22
N VAL A 46 1.70 5.15 4.66
CA VAL A 46 1.45 3.96 3.84
C VAL A 46 -0.05 3.68 3.80
N ALA A 47 -0.61 3.68 2.60
CA ALA A 47 -2.00 3.36 2.31
C ALA A 47 -2.06 2.18 1.35
N LEU A 48 -2.87 1.18 1.71
CA LEU A 48 -3.16 0.04 0.88
C LEU A 48 -4.63 0.07 0.48
N SER A 49 -4.93 -0.08 -0.81
CA SER A 49 -6.29 -0.09 -1.34
C SER A 49 -6.51 -1.35 -2.16
N VAL A 50 -7.67 -1.99 -1.98
CA VAL A 50 -8.11 -3.13 -2.80
C VAL A 50 -9.30 -2.72 -3.62
N ILE A 51 -9.16 -2.82 -4.93
CA ILE A 51 -10.15 -2.37 -5.90
C ILE A 51 -10.57 -3.57 -6.73
N LEU A 52 -11.88 -3.82 -6.79
CA LEU A 52 -12.45 -4.84 -7.66
C LEU A 52 -13.14 -4.18 -8.85
N GLU A 53 -13.06 -4.83 -10.00
CA GLU A 53 -13.61 -4.39 -11.28
C GLU A 53 -14.76 -5.33 -11.65
N SER A 54 -15.95 -4.74 -11.82
CA SER A 54 -17.15 -5.43 -12.30
C SER A 54 -17.57 -4.86 -13.65
N GLU A 55 -17.88 -5.74 -14.61
CA GLU A 55 -18.36 -5.31 -15.93
C GLU A 55 -19.70 -4.57 -15.86
N SER A 56 -20.52 -4.86 -14.85
CA SER A 56 -21.87 -4.29 -14.70
C SER A 56 -21.93 -3.05 -13.80
N ALA A 57 -21.02 -2.95 -12.82
CA ALA A 57 -21.03 -1.87 -11.81
C ALA A 57 -19.81 -0.93 -11.87
N GLY A 58 -18.80 -1.24 -12.71
CA GLY A 58 -17.55 -0.51 -12.76
C GLY A 58 -16.58 -0.87 -11.63
N GLU A 59 -15.66 0.04 -11.31
CA GLU A 59 -14.68 -0.15 -10.24
C GLU A 59 -15.29 0.13 -8.86
N ARG A 60 -15.03 -0.77 -7.90
CA ARG A 60 -15.43 -0.63 -6.50
C ARG A 60 -14.23 -0.82 -5.59
N VAL A 61 -13.96 0.16 -4.72
CA VAL A 61 -13.01 -0.01 -3.61
C VAL A 61 -13.66 -0.90 -2.56
N VAL A 62 -13.03 -2.04 -2.26
CA VAL A 62 -13.53 -3.02 -1.28
C VAL A 62 -12.91 -2.79 0.09
N ASP A 63 -11.66 -2.37 0.12
CA ASP A 63 -10.97 -2.00 1.35
C ASP A 63 -9.98 -0.87 1.09
N GLN A 64 -9.83 0.01 2.07
CA GLN A 64 -8.76 0.99 2.11
C GLN A 64 -8.23 1.08 3.54
N THR A 65 -7.01 0.63 3.73
CA THR A 65 -6.36 0.58 5.03
C THR A 65 -5.15 1.51 5.07
N LEU A 66 -5.11 2.36 6.10
CA LEU A 66 -3.96 3.19 6.45
C LEU A 66 -3.08 2.43 7.44
N LEU A 67 -1.88 2.04 7.01
CA LEU A 67 -0.90 1.33 7.83
C LEU A 67 -0.01 2.29 8.64
N ALA A 68 -0.24 3.61 8.50
CA ALA A 68 0.51 4.73 9.07
C ALA A 68 2.01 4.67 8.73
N ASP A 69 2.78 3.85 9.45
CA ASP A 69 4.22 3.69 9.26
C ASP A 69 4.61 2.21 9.12
N VAL A 70 5.36 1.88 8.07
CA VAL A 70 5.99 0.56 7.91
C VAL A 70 7.47 0.70 8.18
N GLY A 71 7.91 0.23 9.35
CA GLY A 71 9.29 0.37 9.81
C GLY A 71 10.33 -0.26 8.87
N ALA A 72 11.58 0.19 8.98
CA ALA A 72 12.70 -0.43 8.28
C ALA A 72 12.83 -1.92 8.67
N LEU A 73 13.12 -2.77 7.69
CA LEU A 73 13.29 -4.23 7.87
C LEU A 73 12.09 -4.91 8.55
N SER A 74 10.87 -4.39 8.33
CA SER A 74 9.66 -4.88 8.97
C SER A 74 8.64 -5.42 7.97
N SER A 75 7.65 -6.13 8.49
CA SER A 75 6.54 -6.67 7.72
C SER A 75 5.22 -6.26 8.39
N GLN A 76 4.23 -5.96 7.57
CA GLN A 76 2.84 -5.81 8.01
C GLN A 76 1.95 -6.71 7.19
N GLU A 77 0.97 -7.33 7.86
CA GLU A 77 -0.01 -8.22 7.27
C GLU A 77 -1.41 -7.70 7.53
N LEU A 78 -2.25 -7.79 6.50
CA LEU A 78 -3.64 -7.38 6.50
C LEU A 78 -4.48 -8.51 5.92
N LEU A 79 -5.59 -8.82 6.58
CA LEU A 79 -6.58 -9.77 6.09
C LEU A 79 -7.83 -8.99 5.71
N ILE A 80 -8.22 -9.08 4.45
CA ILE A 80 -9.42 -8.42 3.93
C ILE A 80 -10.45 -9.49 3.60
N PRO A 81 -11.60 -9.52 4.29
CA PRO A 81 -12.68 -10.43 3.95
C PRO A 81 -13.30 -10.01 2.61
N LEU A 82 -13.45 -10.95 1.69
CA LEU A 82 -14.13 -10.74 0.42
C LEU A 82 -15.56 -11.27 0.51
N ASP A 83 -16.54 -10.45 0.11
CA ASP A 83 -17.93 -10.89 0.04
C ASP A 83 -18.14 -11.91 -1.10
N ALA A 84 -19.24 -12.67 -1.05
CA ALA A 84 -19.55 -13.63 -2.11
C ALA A 84 -19.70 -12.96 -3.49
N ALA A 85 -20.06 -11.66 -3.53
CA ALA A 85 -20.18 -10.88 -4.75
C ALA A 85 -18.82 -10.56 -5.40
N ALA A 86 -17.71 -10.64 -4.64
CA ALA A 86 -16.36 -10.47 -5.15
C ALA A 86 -15.83 -11.69 -5.92
N ILE A 87 -16.46 -12.86 -5.78
CA ILE A 87 -15.99 -14.10 -6.40
C ILE A 87 -16.11 -13.99 -7.93
N GLY A 88 -15.00 -14.23 -8.63
CA GLY A 88 -14.93 -14.15 -10.09
C GLY A 88 -14.72 -12.75 -10.65
N LEU A 89 -14.70 -11.72 -9.80
CA LEU A 89 -14.30 -10.37 -10.21
C LEU A 89 -12.77 -10.29 -10.36
N LYS A 90 -12.32 -9.45 -11.29
CA LYS A 90 -10.92 -9.03 -11.37
C LYS A 90 -10.70 -7.86 -10.42
N GLY A 91 -9.46 -7.58 -10.11
CA GLY A 91 -9.12 -6.44 -9.27
C GLY A 91 -7.64 -6.17 -9.24
N ARG A 92 -7.29 -5.11 -8.52
CA ARG A 92 -5.92 -4.68 -8.29
C ARG A 92 -5.73 -4.25 -6.83
N VAL A 93 -4.50 -4.39 -6.37
CA VAL A 93 -4.06 -3.89 -5.07
C VAL A 93 -3.13 -2.72 -5.33
N GLU A 94 -3.45 -1.58 -4.74
CA GLU A 94 -2.67 -0.36 -4.86
C GLU A 94 -1.98 -0.08 -3.52
N LEU A 95 -0.68 0.18 -3.58
CA LEU A 95 0.13 0.58 -2.43
C LEU A 95 0.69 1.98 -2.69
N ALA A 96 0.30 2.93 -1.85
CA ALA A 96 0.79 4.30 -1.89
C ALA A 96 1.55 4.60 -0.59
N PHE A 97 2.64 5.35 -0.69
CA PHE A 97 3.42 5.78 0.47
C PHE A 97 4.25 7.01 0.13
N ALA A 98 4.65 7.77 1.14
CA ALA A 98 5.59 8.86 0.99
C ALA A 98 7.02 8.38 1.28
N SER A 99 7.92 8.52 0.29
CA SER A 99 9.35 8.36 0.55
C SER A 99 9.83 9.53 1.43
N PRO A 100 10.84 9.36 2.31
CA PRO A 100 11.38 10.47 3.09
C PRO A 100 11.84 11.68 2.24
N GLY A 101 12.28 11.44 0.99
CA GLY A 101 12.65 12.49 0.04
C GLY A 101 11.48 13.37 -0.42
N THR A 102 10.26 12.82 -0.47
CA THR A 102 9.04 13.56 -0.85
C THR A 102 8.49 14.47 0.27
N LYS A 103 8.89 14.26 1.53
CA LYS A 103 8.50 15.12 2.66
C LYS A 103 9.36 16.39 2.75
N GLN A 104 10.65 16.32 2.39
CA GLN A 104 11.57 17.47 2.46
C GLN A 104 11.18 18.61 1.49
N SER A 105 10.63 18.31 0.32
CA SER A 105 10.22 19.30 -0.67
C SER A 105 8.98 20.12 -0.23
N LYS A 106 8.14 19.60 0.68
CA LYS A 106 7.01 20.36 1.26
C LYS A 106 7.47 21.35 2.33
N GLN A 107 8.42 20.99 3.18
CA GLN A 107 8.94 21.90 4.23
C GLN A 107 9.80 23.04 3.66
N TYR A 108 10.49 22.83 2.54
CA TYR A 108 11.30 23.90 1.93
C TYR A 108 10.46 24.97 1.20
N ARG A 109 9.24 24.63 0.76
CA ARG A 109 8.31 25.60 0.13
C ARG A 109 7.60 26.50 1.13
N SER A 110 7.33 26.04 2.35
CA SER A 110 6.66 26.87 3.37
C SER A 110 7.58 27.89 4.06
N ARG A 111 8.90 27.65 4.11
CA ARG A 111 9.85 28.59 4.74
C ARG A 111 10.22 29.81 3.90
N ARG A 112 9.97 29.82 2.57
CA ARG A 112 10.25 30.98 1.72
C ARG A 112 9.12 32.02 1.66
N GLN A 113 7.96 31.76 2.28
CA GLN A 113 6.83 32.69 2.30
C GLN A 113 6.67 33.47 3.62
N GLN A 114 7.59 33.33 4.59
CA GLN A 114 7.53 34.05 5.88
C GLN A 114 8.58 35.15 6.05
N THR A 115 9.28 35.54 4.98
CA THR A 115 10.14 36.74 4.97
C THR A 115 9.77 37.61 3.77
N LEU A 116 8.70 38.39 3.95
CA LEU A 116 8.47 39.69 3.32
C LEU A 116 7.88 40.61 4.38
#